data_AF-A0A2P4ZR24-F1
#
_entry.id   AF-A0A2P4ZR24-F1
#
_cell.length_a   1.000
_cell.length_b   1.000
_cell.length_c   1.000
_cell.angle_alpha   90.00
_cell.angle_beta   90.00
_cell.angle_gamma   90.00
#
_symmetry.space_group_name_H-M   'P 1'
#
loop_
_entity.id
_entity.type
_entity.pdbx_description
1 polymer ?
#
loop_
_entity_poly.entity_id
_entity_poly.type
_entity_poly.pdbx_seq_one_letter_code
_entity_poly.pdbx_strand_id
1 'polypeptide(L)'
;MPEDIGYLHAIGLDYGIGFTSVMQWILEHVHVWSGLGWGASIMATAVLLRTLMFYPQIQSLKFNAIMQRMRKDPRSNEAMKLVQQGFQEGDMEKRQRGQVLNKMLRSEYGVSNWGIMWSLAQIPFTFGLFRIVSGMVHIPVPSLESAGFLWFTDLSATDPYFILPAAGTAFMMGALLINAKHTPPQQRKMLKPMMYIFGTVGFVGTTFLSAAVNLMTVALGASTLLTALILNITSIRRSLGLPTGPVDEAPAPQKKIQYEAPRSEAPGLSGLRERLTTSLDDMKKGVSESVSNYTGTYSGTEQEKAERKRREMIRKLEDMRKQQEREQFELKYKSKK
;
A
#
# COMPACT_ATOMS: atom_id res chain seq x y z
N MET A 1 -40.10 12.41 16.94
CA MET A 1 -40.58 11.83 15.67
C MET A 1 -40.33 10.34 15.73
N PRO A 2 -41.25 9.47 15.30
CA PRO A 2 -40.99 8.04 15.21
C PRO A 2 -39.83 7.79 14.22
N GLU A 3 -38.90 6.93 14.62
CA GLU A 3 -37.72 6.58 13.82
C GLU A 3 -38.10 5.48 12.84
N ASP A 4 -38.87 5.83 11.80
CA ASP A 4 -39.31 4.91 10.75
C ASP A 4 -38.33 4.90 9.56
N ILE A 5 -38.53 3.95 8.64
CA ILE A 5 -37.74 3.87 7.39
C ILE A 5 -37.89 5.20 6.62
N GLY A 6 -36.77 5.79 6.21
CA GLY A 6 -36.71 7.12 5.59
C GLY A 6 -36.53 8.28 6.58
N TYR A 7 -36.38 8.00 7.88
CA TYR A 7 -36.17 9.04 8.90
C TYR A 7 -34.95 9.93 8.61
N LEU A 8 -33.79 9.35 8.23
CA LEU A 8 -32.58 10.16 7.97
C LEU A 8 -32.80 11.05 6.73
N HIS A 9 -33.53 10.56 5.74
CA HIS A 9 -33.88 11.35 4.57
C HIS A 9 -34.81 12.51 4.95
N ALA A 10 -35.80 12.26 5.81
CA ALA A 10 -36.76 13.26 6.27
C ALA A 10 -36.13 14.41 7.08
N ILE A 11 -35.06 14.13 7.84
CA ILE A 11 -34.32 15.15 8.59
C ILE A 11 -33.28 15.91 7.73
N GLY A 12 -33.21 15.63 6.43
CA GLY A 12 -32.37 16.37 5.47
C GLY A 12 -31.07 15.68 5.07
N LEU A 13 -30.82 14.43 5.48
CA LEU A 13 -29.74 13.61 4.92
C LEU A 13 -30.20 12.99 3.60
N ASP A 14 -30.21 13.80 2.55
CA ASP A 14 -30.42 13.33 1.18
C ASP A 14 -29.09 13.26 0.43
N TYR A 15 -28.67 12.04 0.10
CA TYR A 15 -27.47 11.78 -0.70
C TYR A 15 -27.78 11.45 -2.16
N GLY A 16 -29.04 11.55 -2.59
CA GLY A 16 -29.47 11.29 -3.96
C GLY A 16 -29.35 9.81 -4.33
N ILE A 17 -28.84 9.52 -5.53
CA ILE A 17 -28.61 8.15 -6.01
C ILE A 17 -27.11 7.82 -5.88
N GLY A 18 -26.78 6.82 -5.07
CA GLY A 18 -25.39 6.37 -4.94
C GLY A 18 -25.16 5.35 -3.83
N PHE A 19 -23.89 4.96 -3.64
CA PHE A 19 -23.48 4.01 -2.59
C PHE A 19 -23.77 4.51 -1.18
N THR A 20 -23.72 5.83 -0.96
CA THR A 20 -24.10 6.46 0.31
C THR A 20 -25.58 6.24 0.60
N SER A 21 -26.47 6.42 -0.37
CA SER A 21 -27.91 6.21 -0.17
C SER A 21 -28.25 4.75 0.10
N VAL A 22 -27.54 3.80 -0.54
CA VAL A 22 -27.65 2.37 -0.22
C VAL A 22 -27.23 2.09 1.22
N MET A 23 -26.11 2.68 1.67
CA MET A 23 -25.64 2.51 3.04
C MET A 23 -26.60 3.15 4.06
N GLN A 24 -27.23 4.28 3.71
CA GLN A 24 -28.23 4.93 4.55
C GLN A 24 -29.45 4.04 4.71
N TRP A 25 -29.95 3.50 3.59
CA TRP A 25 -31.05 2.54 3.59
C TRP A 25 -30.73 1.33 4.47
N ILE A 26 -29.53 0.73 4.35
CA ILE A 26 -29.12 -0.39 5.19
C ILE A 26 -29.07 0.01 6.67
N LEU A 27 -28.47 1.14 7.00
CA LEU A 27 -28.34 1.59 8.39
C LEU A 27 -29.70 1.81 9.05
N GLU A 28 -30.64 2.46 8.35
CA GLU A 28 -32.01 2.65 8.81
C GLU A 28 -32.72 1.31 9.01
N HIS A 29 -32.61 0.37 8.06
CA HIS A 29 -33.24 -0.94 8.19
C HIS A 29 -32.67 -1.74 9.36
N VAL A 30 -31.35 -1.69 9.55
CA VAL A 30 -30.70 -2.30 10.71
C VAL A 30 -31.26 -1.68 11.99
N HIS A 31 -31.36 -0.35 12.08
CA HIS A 31 -31.88 0.33 13.26
C HIS A 31 -33.35 -0.01 13.55
N VAL A 32 -34.23 0.13 12.57
CA VAL A 32 -35.69 -0.08 12.72
C VAL A 32 -36.02 -1.54 12.99
N TRP A 33 -35.43 -2.49 12.26
CA TRP A 33 -35.78 -3.91 12.42
C TRP A 33 -35.17 -4.53 13.66
N SER A 34 -34.00 -4.09 14.08
CA SER A 34 -33.36 -4.62 15.30
C SER A 34 -33.85 -3.93 16.57
N GLY A 35 -34.43 -2.73 16.47
CA GLY A 35 -34.81 -1.90 17.61
C GLY A 35 -33.61 -1.43 18.45
N LEU A 36 -32.39 -1.55 17.91
CA LEU A 36 -31.17 -1.14 18.59
C LEU A 36 -31.03 0.38 18.58
N GLY A 37 -30.42 0.97 19.62
CA GLY A 37 -30.03 2.38 19.58
C GLY A 37 -29.02 2.67 18.47
N TRP A 38 -28.94 3.92 18.00
CA TRP A 38 -28.11 4.32 16.86
C TRP A 38 -26.64 3.87 16.93
N GLY A 39 -26.02 3.89 18.11
CA GLY A 39 -24.65 3.41 18.27
C GLY A 39 -24.49 1.93 17.96
N ALA A 40 -25.40 1.09 18.46
CA ALA A 40 -25.41 -0.34 18.14
C ALA A 40 -25.77 -0.59 16.68
N SER A 41 -26.69 0.18 16.09
CA SER A 41 -27.03 0.11 14.67
C SER A 41 -25.83 0.42 13.77
N ILE A 42 -25.03 1.43 14.11
CA ILE A 42 -23.79 1.78 13.40
C ILE A 42 -22.80 0.61 13.45
N MET A 43 -22.58 0.04 14.64
CA MET A 43 -21.68 -1.11 14.81
C MET A 43 -22.17 -2.34 14.02
N ALA A 44 -23.45 -2.66 14.14
CA ALA A 44 -24.07 -3.78 13.43
C ALA A 44 -23.97 -3.60 11.90
N THR A 45 -24.20 -2.39 11.41
CA THR A 45 -24.07 -2.05 9.98
C THR A 45 -22.62 -2.18 9.49
N ALA A 46 -21.64 -1.75 10.29
CA ALA A 46 -20.23 -1.93 9.98
C ALA A 46 -19.83 -3.42 9.89
N VAL A 47 -20.30 -4.25 10.82
CA VAL A 47 -20.08 -5.70 10.83
C VAL A 47 -20.78 -6.37 9.64
N LEU A 48 -22.02 -5.98 9.34
CA LEU A 48 -22.79 -6.47 8.21
C LEU A 48 -22.09 -6.15 6.89
N LEU A 49 -21.67 -4.89 6.70
CA LEU A 49 -20.89 -4.48 5.53
C LEU A 49 -19.64 -5.35 5.39
N ARG A 50 -18.93 -5.60 6.49
CA ARG A 50 -17.71 -6.41 6.45
C ARG A 50 -17.97 -7.86 6.07
N THR A 51 -19.09 -8.41 6.52
CA THR A 51 -19.56 -9.77 6.22
C THR A 51 -19.94 -9.89 4.74
N LEU A 52 -20.69 -8.93 4.21
CA LEU A 52 -21.06 -8.87 2.79
C LEU A 52 -19.82 -8.70 1.89
N MET A 53 -18.87 -7.87 2.30
CA MET A 53 -17.62 -7.64 1.56
C MET A 53 -16.59 -8.76 1.72
N PHE A 54 -16.87 -9.80 2.50
CA PHE A 54 -15.94 -10.91 2.72
C PHE A 54 -15.62 -11.68 1.43
N TYR A 55 -16.63 -11.96 0.60
CA TYR A 55 -16.42 -12.65 -0.69
C TYR A 55 -15.60 -11.80 -1.68
N PRO A 56 -15.96 -10.53 -1.97
CA PRO A 56 -15.12 -9.61 -2.73
C PRO A 56 -13.68 -9.54 -2.22
N GLN A 57 -13.49 -9.52 -0.90
CA GLN A 57 -12.16 -9.47 -0.30
C GLN A 57 -11.35 -10.74 -0.61
N ILE A 58 -11.94 -11.93 -0.57
CA ILE A 58 -11.24 -13.17 -0.95
C ILE A 58 -10.78 -13.10 -2.41
N GLN A 59 -11.62 -12.60 -3.32
CA GLN A 59 -11.25 -12.41 -4.72
C GLN A 59 -10.12 -11.39 -4.88
N SER A 60 -10.17 -10.29 -4.12
CA SER A 60 -9.08 -9.32 -4.05
C SER A 60 -7.77 -9.96 -3.57
N LEU A 61 -7.82 -10.83 -2.56
CA LEU A 61 -6.62 -11.52 -2.06
C LEU A 61 -6.04 -12.49 -3.10
N LYS A 62 -6.88 -13.21 -3.84
CA LYS A 62 -6.45 -14.06 -4.97
C LYS A 62 -5.79 -13.24 -6.07
N PHE A 63 -6.41 -12.13 -6.46
CA PHE A 63 -5.84 -11.20 -7.44
C PHE A 63 -4.48 -10.65 -6.99
N ASN A 64 -4.39 -10.19 -5.74
CA ASN A 64 -3.14 -9.72 -5.15
C ASN A 64 -2.06 -10.80 -5.14
N ALA A 65 -2.41 -12.06 -4.85
CA ALA A 65 -1.45 -13.17 -4.90
C ALA A 65 -0.87 -13.39 -6.31
N ILE A 66 -1.70 -13.34 -7.35
CA ILE A 66 -1.24 -13.44 -8.76
C ILE A 66 -0.32 -12.27 -9.08
N MET A 67 -0.70 -11.05 -8.69
CA MET A 67 0.11 -9.85 -8.90
C MET A 67 1.47 -9.93 -8.20
N GLN A 68 1.51 -10.49 -6.98
CA GLN A 68 2.75 -10.69 -6.24
C GLN A 68 3.65 -11.74 -6.90
N ARG A 69 3.10 -12.81 -7.47
CA ARG A 69 3.87 -13.78 -8.28
C ARG A 69 4.47 -13.12 -9.52
N MET A 70 3.67 -12.34 -10.25
CA MET A 70 4.15 -11.59 -11.42
C MET A 70 5.28 -10.61 -11.05
N ARG A 71 5.17 -9.91 -9.91
CA ARG A 71 6.20 -8.96 -9.43
C ARG A 71 7.54 -9.61 -9.09
N LYS A 72 7.55 -10.90 -8.77
CA LYS A 72 8.79 -11.64 -8.53
C LYS A 72 9.51 -12.01 -9.82
N ASP A 73 8.82 -12.02 -10.95
CA ASP A 73 9.42 -12.25 -12.24
C ASP A 73 10.47 -11.15 -12.52
N PRO A 74 11.73 -11.50 -12.82
CA PRO A 74 12.76 -10.53 -13.21
C PRO A 74 12.30 -9.60 -14.34
N ARG A 75 11.48 -10.11 -15.28
CA ARG A 75 10.91 -9.35 -16.39
C ARG A 75 9.94 -8.27 -15.93
N SER A 76 9.30 -8.42 -14.76
CA SER A 76 8.42 -7.39 -14.19
C SER A 76 9.22 -6.18 -13.72
N ASN A 77 10.37 -6.43 -13.09
CA ASN A 77 11.29 -5.36 -12.67
C ASN A 77 11.91 -4.67 -13.89
N GLU A 78 12.25 -5.42 -14.93
CA GLU A 78 12.73 -4.85 -16.21
C GLU A 78 11.66 -3.98 -16.87
N ALA A 79 10.42 -4.47 -16.99
CA ALA A 79 9.30 -3.71 -17.53
C ALA A 79 9.11 -2.38 -16.77
N MET A 80 9.16 -2.43 -15.44
CA MET A 80 9.04 -1.23 -14.60
C MET A 80 10.20 -0.25 -14.84
N LYS A 81 11.44 -0.74 -14.93
CA LYS A 81 12.62 0.08 -15.21
C LYS A 81 12.55 0.74 -16.58
N LEU A 82 12.13 0.01 -17.61
CA LEU A 82 11.96 0.55 -18.98
C LEU A 82 10.93 1.68 -19.01
N VAL A 83 9.80 1.50 -18.33
CA VAL A 83 8.78 2.55 -18.20
C VAL A 83 9.34 3.77 -17.46
N GLN A 84 10.03 3.55 -16.34
CA GLN A 84 10.60 4.63 -15.53
C GLN A 84 11.68 5.42 -16.28
N GLN A 85 12.57 4.73 -16.99
CA GLN A 85 13.59 5.35 -17.85
C GLN A 85 12.95 6.13 -19.00
N GLY A 86 11.92 5.56 -19.65
CA GLY A 86 11.18 6.27 -20.71
C GLY A 86 10.53 7.57 -20.21
N PHE A 87 10.01 7.61 -18.98
CA PHE A 87 9.51 8.84 -18.37
C PHE A 87 10.61 9.84 -18.03
N GLN A 88 11.77 9.38 -17.54
CA GLN A 88 12.89 10.24 -17.15
C GLN A 88 13.62 10.83 -18.37
N GLU A 89 13.75 10.04 -19.43
CA GLU A 89 14.50 10.41 -20.64
C GLU A 89 13.60 11.02 -21.73
N GLY A 90 12.28 11.03 -21.53
CA GLY A 90 11.31 11.46 -22.55
C GLY A 90 11.20 10.50 -23.75
N ASP A 91 11.76 9.29 -23.63
CA ASP A 91 11.79 8.28 -24.67
C ASP A 91 10.48 7.48 -24.69
N MET A 92 9.61 7.83 -25.64
CA MET A 92 8.33 7.17 -25.85
C MET A 92 8.47 5.71 -26.28
N GLU A 93 9.55 5.34 -26.97
CA GLU A 93 9.77 3.98 -27.43
C GLU A 93 10.11 3.06 -26.27
N LYS A 94 11.02 3.48 -25.38
CA LYS A 94 11.33 2.74 -24.14
C LYS A 94 10.10 2.56 -23.26
N ARG A 95 9.29 3.62 -23.12
CA ARG A 95 8.02 3.58 -22.39
C ARG A 95 7.05 2.56 -22.99
N GLN A 96 6.89 2.55 -24.32
CA GLN A 96 6.01 1.60 -25.00
C GLN A 96 6.51 0.17 -24.85
N ARG A 97 7.81 -0.09 -25.01
CA ARG A 97 8.41 -1.42 -24.80
C ARG A 97 8.15 -1.94 -23.40
N GLY A 98 8.36 -1.11 -22.37
CA GLY A 98 8.06 -1.46 -20.98
C GLY A 98 6.58 -1.74 -20.73
N GLN A 99 5.66 -0.98 -21.35
CA GLN A 99 4.22 -1.22 -21.25
C GLN A 99 3.79 -2.52 -21.94
N VAL A 100 4.32 -2.81 -23.12
CA VAL A 100 4.04 -4.05 -23.86
C VAL A 100 4.54 -5.26 -23.08
N LEU A 101 5.77 -5.19 -22.54
CA LEU A 101 6.32 -6.25 -21.70
C LEU A 101 5.42 -6.49 -20.46
N ASN A 102 5.00 -5.42 -19.77
CA ASN A 102 4.09 -5.55 -18.63
C ASN A 102 2.72 -6.15 -19.04
N LYS A 103 2.18 -5.77 -20.21
CA LYS A 103 0.92 -6.34 -20.73
C LYS A 103 1.06 -7.84 -21.03
N MET A 104 2.18 -8.25 -21.64
CA MET A 104 2.50 -9.65 -21.91
C MET A 104 2.59 -10.46 -20.62
N LEU A 105 3.32 -9.95 -19.62
CA LEU A 105 3.40 -10.61 -18.30
C LEU A 105 2.03 -10.74 -17.66
N ARG A 106 1.20 -9.69 -17.71
CA ARG A 106 -0.16 -9.75 -17.17
C ARG A 106 -1.01 -10.83 -17.84
N SER A 107 -0.89 -11.03 -19.15
CA SER A 107 -1.57 -12.14 -19.84
C SER A 107 -0.99 -13.51 -19.47
N GLU A 108 0.33 -13.64 -19.36
CA GLU A 108 1.01 -14.91 -19.03
C GLU A 108 0.65 -15.40 -17.63
N TYR A 109 0.61 -14.48 -16.65
CA TYR A 109 0.21 -14.78 -15.28
C TYR A 109 -1.33 -14.83 -15.08
N GLY A 110 -2.13 -14.62 -16.13
CA GLY A 110 -3.59 -14.67 -16.07
C GLY A 110 -4.21 -13.56 -15.21
N VAL A 111 -3.60 -12.37 -15.17
CA VAL A 111 -4.08 -11.23 -14.39
C VAL A 111 -5.40 -10.71 -14.97
N SER A 112 -6.50 -11.02 -14.30
CA SER A 112 -7.83 -10.52 -14.68
C SER A 112 -7.92 -9.00 -14.56
N ASN A 113 -8.41 -8.33 -15.60
CA ASN A 113 -8.70 -6.89 -15.55
C ASN A 113 -9.85 -6.56 -14.58
N TRP A 114 -10.77 -7.49 -14.35
CA TRP A 114 -11.84 -7.36 -13.36
C TRP A 114 -11.37 -7.60 -11.92
N GLY A 115 -10.20 -8.25 -11.74
CA GLY A 115 -9.64 -8.56 -10.43
C GLY A 115 -9.41 -7.32 -9.55
N ILE A 116 -9.04 -6.20 -10.17
CA ILE A 116 -8.81 -4.94 -9.45
C ILE A 116 -10.10 -4.31 -8.92
N MET A 117 -11.24 -4.51 -9.60
CA MET A 117 -12.54 -3.99 -9.18
C MET A 117 -12.96 -4.55 -7.83
N TRP A 118 -12.67 -5.83 -7.55
CA TRP A 118 -12.95 -6.44 -6.25
C TRP A 118 -12.23 -5.75 -5.08
N SER A 119 -11.03 -5.23 -5.33
CA SER A 119 -10.26 -4.49 -4.32
C SER A 119 -10.81 -3.07 -4.10
N LEU A 120 -11.32 -2.44 -5.17
CA LEU A 120 -11.86 -1.09 -5.11
C LEU A 120 -13.31 -1.04 -4.63
N ALA A 121 -14.06 -2.14 -4.77
CA ALA A 121 -15.47 -2.23 -4.39
C ALA A 121 -15.72 -1.89 -2.91
N GLN A 122 -14.77 -2.16 -2.01
CA GLN A 122 -14.95 -1.89 -0.57
C GLN A 122 -14.93 -0.40 -0.22
N ILE A 123 -14.19 0.41 -0.98
CA ILE A 123 -13.97 1.84 -0.71
C ILE A 123 -15.28 2.65 -0.71
N PRO A 124 -16.13 2.61 -1.76
CA PRO A 124 -17.33 3.46 -1.82
C PRO A 124 -18.33 3.16 -0.71
N PHE A 125 -18.50 1.90 -0.31
CA PHE A 125 -19.43 1.55 0.77
C PHE A 125 -18.91 1.97 2.14
N THR A 126 -17.61 1.79 2.40
CA THR A 126 -16.99 2.25 3.66
C THR A 126 -17.06 3.77 3.78
N PHE A 127 -16.76 4.48 2.69
CA PHE A 127 -16.87 5.94 2.63
C PHE A 127 -18.33 6.41 2.75
N GLY A 128 -19.27 5.69 2.15
CA GLY A 128 -20.71 5.95 2.30
C GLY A 128 -21.14 5.89 3.76
N LEU A 129 -20.76 4.82 4.49
CA LEU A 129 -21.05 4.70 5.92
C LEU A 129 -20.44 5.84 6.74
N PHE A 130 -19.16 6.18 6.47
CA PHE A 130 -18.51 7.33 7.12
C PHE A 130 -19.25 8.65 6.88
N ARG A 131 -19.69 8.89 5.63
CA ARG A 131 -20.40 10.11 5.25
C ARG A 131 -21.75 10.21 5.96
N ILE A 132 -22.50 9.11 6.08
CA ILE A 132 -23.78 9.07 6.78
C ILE A 132 -23.57 9.35 8.27
N VAL A 133 -22.66 8.63 8.92
CA VAL A 133 -22.40 8.79 10.37
C VAL A 133 -21.95 10.22 10.67
N SER A 134 -21.06 10.79 9.84
CA SER A 134 -20.65 12.18 9.97
C SER A 134 -21.79 13.16 9.74
N GLY A 135 -22.68 12.87 8.77
CA GLY A 135 -23.87 13.68 8.50
C GLY A 135 -24.88 13.65 9.64
N MET A 136 -25.11 12.49 10.24
CA MET A 136 -26.02 12.34 11.39
C MET A 136 -25.54 13.12 12.62
N VAL A 137 -24.23 13.23 12.79
CA VAL A 137 -23.63 14.06 13.85
C VAL A 137 -23.77 15.56 13.54
N HIS A 138 -23.71 15.94 12.27
CA HIS A 138 -23.81 17.35 11.85
C HIS A 138 -25.23 17.91 11.85
N ILE A 139 -26.24 17.07 11.57
CA ILE A 139 -27.68 17.42 11.63
C ILE A 139 -28.26 16.83 12.92
N PRO A 140 -27.62 17.10 14.07
CA PRO A 140 -27.65 16.29 15.30
C PRO A 140 -28.95 15.50 15.48
N VAL A 141 -28.90 14.20 15.18
CA VAL A 141 -30.04 13.31 15.42
C VAL A 141 -30.24 13.24 16.93
N PRO A 142 -31.40 13.65 17.49
CA PRO A 142 -31.58 13.77 18.94
C PRO A 142 -31.30 12.47 19.70
N SER A 143 -31.59 11.34 19.08
CA SER A 143 -31.36 10.01 19.64
C SER A 143 -29.88 9.60 19.67
N LEU A 144 -28.96 10.31 18.98
CA LEU A 144 -27.51 10.06 19.08
C LEU A 144 -26.95 10.46 20.44
N GLU A 145 -27.50 11.48 21.08
CA GLU A 145 -26.99 12.02 22.36
C GLU A 145 -27.12 11.04 23.53
N SER A 146 -28.00 10.04 23.39
CA SER A 146 -28.24 9.00 24.40
C SER A 146 -27.93 7.59 23.92
N ALA A 147 -27.45 7.42 22.68
CA ALA A 147 -27.19 6.11 22.07
C ALA A 147 -25.79 5.55 22.37
N GLY A 148 -25.09 6.12 23.34
CA GLY A 148 -23.76 5.72 23.77
C GLY A 148 -23.70 4.48 24.64
N PHE A 149 -22.48 4.01 24.90
CA PHE A 149 -22.21 2.84 25.71
C PHE A 149 -21.16 3.15 26.78
N LEU A 150 -21.41 2.67 28.00
CA LEU A 150 -20.47 2.69 29.11
C LEU A 150 -19.97 4.09 29.49
N TRP A 151 -18.85 4.55 28.92
CA TRP A 151 -18.14 5.79 29.29
C TRP A 151 -18.38 6.98 28.34
N PHE A 152 -19.00 6.73 27.18
CA PHE A 152 -19.42 7.77 26.24
C PHE A 152 -20.92 7.63 26.05
N THR A 153 -21.72 8.56 26.58
CA THR A 153 -23.19 8.53 26.46
C THR A 153 -23.65 9.24 25.19
N ASP A 154 -22.96 10.31 24.83
CA ASP A 154 -23.24 11.13 23.66
C ASP A 154 -22.35 10.71 22.48
N LEU A 155 -22.97 10.26 21.39
CA LEU A 155 -22.27 9.90 20.15
C LEU A 155 -21.85 11.10 19.31
N SER A 156 -22.50 12.25 19.49
CA SER A 156 -22.24 13.46 18.71
C SER A 156 -20.97 14.17 19.19
N ALA A 157 -20.67 14.09 20.49
CA ALA A 157 -19.47 14.62 21.10
C ALA A 157 -18.22 13.74 20.86
N THR A 158 -17.05 14.31 21.11
CA THR A 158 -15.77 13.60 21.10
C THR A 158 -15.65 12.64 22.29
N ASP A 159 -14.94 11.52 22.13
CA ASP A 159 -14.67 10.59 23.23
C ASP A 159 -13.80 11.26 24.33
N PRO A 160 -14.31 11.42 25.56
CA PRO A 160 -13.60 12.12 26.63
C PRO A 160 -12.35 11.38 27.13
N TYR A 161 -12.27 10.06 26.95
CA TYR A 161 -11.17 9.23 27.46
C TYR A 161 -10.23 8.72 26.35
N PHE A 162 -10.48 9.11 25.09
CA PHE A 162 -9.69 8.68 23.91
C PHE A 162 -9.57 7.15 23.74
N ILE A 163 -10.47 6.38 24.34
CA ILE A 163 -10.46 4.91 24.30
C ILE A 163 -10.85 4.41 22.90
N LEU A 164 -11.85 5.01 22.26
CA LEU A 164 -12.31 4.63 20.92
C LEU A 164 -11.25 4.91 19.84
N PRO A 165 -10.62 6.11 19.76
CA PRO A 165 -9.47 6.36 18.88
C PRO A 165 -8.33 5.35 19.09
N ALA A 166 -7.99 5.06 20.35
CA ALA A 166 -6.93 4.12 20.69
C ALA A 166 -7.27 2.70 20.23
N ALA A 167 -8.48 2.23 20.51
CA ALA A 167 -8.95 0.91 20.12
C ALA A 167 -9.03 0.75 18.59
N GLY A 168 -9.57 1.74 17.88
CA GLY A 168 -9.65 1.73 16.42
C GLY A 168 -8.25 1.64 15.78
N THR A 169 -7.31 2.45 16.29
CA THR A 169 -5.90 2.42 15.86
C THR A 169 -5.25 1.07 16.16
N ALA A 170 -5.46 0.52 17.36
CA ALA A 170 -4.92 -0.78 17.76
C ALA A 170 -5.43 -1.91 16.87
N PHE A 171 -6.73 -1.92 16.53
CA PHE A 171 -7.30 -2.93 15.64
C PHE A 171 -6.76 -2.82 14.21
N MET A 172 -6.63 -1.60 13.68
CA MET A 172 -6.00 -1.36 12.37
C MET A 172 -4.57 -1.90 12.34
N MET A 173 -3.76 -1.54 13.37
CA MET A 173 -2.37 -1.96 13.48
C MET A 173 -2.25 -3.47 13.63
N GLY A 174 -3.09 -4.10 14.46
CA GLY A 174 -3.14 -5.55 14.63
C GLY A 174 -3.45 -6.26 13.31
N ALA A 175 -4.47 -5.80 12.57
CA ALA A 175 -4.84 -6.38 11.29
C ALA A 175 -3.70 -6.26 10.27
N LEU A 176 -3.01 -5.12 10.23
CA LEU A 176 -1.90 -4.89 9.33
C LEU A 176 -0.67 -5.73 9.69
N LEU A 177 -0.35 -5.89 10.98
CA LEU A 177 0.72 -6.79 11.45
C LEU A 177 0.47 -8.25 11.05
N ILE A 178 -0.77 -8.72 11.19
CA ILE A 178 -1.17 -10.09 10.80
C ILE A 178 -1.04 -10.27 9.28
N ASN A 179 -1.53 -9.32 8.50
CA ASN A 179 -1.44 -9.35 7.05
C ASN A 179 0.00 -9.22 6.54
N ALA A 180 0.85 -8.47 7.24
CA ALA A 180 2.26 -8.29 6.91
C ALA A 180 3.08 -9.60 6.91
N LYS A 181 2.57 -10.69 7.51
CA LYS A 181 3.19 -12.03 7.43
C LYS A 181 3.17 -12.60 6.00
N HIS A 182 2.20 -12.21 5.19
CA HIS A 182 2.04 -12.68 3.80
C HIS A 182 2.63 -11.70 2.77
N THR A 183 3.14 -10.57 3.23
CA THR A 183 3.76 -9.55 2.40
C THR A 183 5.24 -9.89 2.17
N PRO A 184 5.78 -9.75 0.95
CA PRO A 184 7.20 -9.97 0.69
C PRO A 184 8.12 -9.14 1.59
N PRO A 185 9.32 -9.64 1.96
CA PRO A 185 10.23 -8.96 2.89
C PRO A 185 10.60 -7.53 2.50
N GLN A 186 10.80 -7.29 1.19
CA GLN A 186 11.10 -5.95 0.66
C GLN A 186 9.96 -4.96 0.96
N GLN A 187 8.71 -5.36 0.67
CA GLN A 187 7.54 -4.55 0.96
C GLN A 187 7.29 -4.43 2.46
N ARG A 188 7.55 -5.49 3.25
CA ARG A 188 7.41 -5.47 4.72
C ARG A 188 8.31 -4.43 5.39
N LYS A 189 9.54 -4.24 4.89
CA LYS A 189 10.46 -3.19 5.38
C LYS A 189 9.88 -1.79 5.16
N MET A 190 9.24 -1.56 4.01
CA MET A 190 8.56 -0.29 3.70
C MET A 190 7.28 -0.10 4.51
N LEU A 191 6.55 -1.17 4.82
CA LEU A 191 5.31 -1.09 5.61
C LEU A 191 5.57 -0.65 7.05
N LYS A 192 6.63 -1.11 7.71
CA LYS A 192 6.90 -0.79 9.13
C LYS A 192 6.89 0.72 9.47
N PRO A 193 7.69 1.60 8.84
CA PRO A 193 7.65 3.02 9.15
C PRO A 193 6.29 3.65 8.79
N MET A 194 5.71 3.21 7.67
CA MET A 194 4.41 3.67 7.20
C MET A 194 3.30 3.35 8.21
N MET A 195 3.37 2.21 8.88
CA MET A 195 2.46 1.81 9.95
C MET A 195 2.53 2.75 11.15
N TYR A 196 3.73 3.13 11.60
CA TYR A 196 3.86 4.07 12.71
C TYR A 196 3.35 5.46 12.34
N ILE A 197 3.64 5.93 11.12
CA ILE A 197 3.14 7.22 10.64
C ILE A 197 1.61 7.21 10.57
N PHE A 198 1.01 6.24 9.86
CA PHE A 198 -0.44 6.16 9.75
C PHE A 198 -1.15 5.85 11.06
N GLY A 199 -0.52 5.06 11.94
CA GLY A 199 -1.04 4.80 13.28
C GLY A 199 -1.10 6.06 14.13
N THR A 200 0.00 6.82 14.20
CA THR A 200 0.05 8.08 14.97
C THR A 200 -0.85 9.15 14.38
N VAL A 201 -0.79 9.37 13.06
CA VAL A 201 -1.65 10.35 12.37
C VAL A 201 -3.12 9.95 12.46
N GLY A 202 -3.42 8.65 12.32
CA GLY A 202 -4.77 8.11 12.46
C GLY A 202 -5.31 8.29 13.87
N PHE A 203 -4.51 8.01 14.90
CA PHE A 203 -4.88 8.22 16.29
C PHE A 203 -5.18 9.69 16.56
N VAL A 204 -4.24 10.60 16.26
CA VAL A 204 -4.42 12.05 16.47
C VAL A 204 -5.58 12.60 15.63
N GLY A 205 -5.78 12.12 14.40
CA GLY A 205 -6.91 12.55 13.58
C GLY A 205 -8.24 12.10 14.15
N THR A 206 -8.33 10.85 14.63
CA THR A 206 -9.56 10.28 15.19
C THR A 206 -9.91 10.84 16.57
N THR A 207 -8.94 11.33 17.35
CA THR A 207 -9.23 12.00 18.63
C THR A 207 -10.05 13.28 18.48
N PHE A 208 -10.07 13.92 17.32
CA PHE A 208 -10.89 15.12 17.07
C PHE A 208 -12.26 14.82 16.45
N LEU A 209 -12.54 13.55 16.14
CA LEU A 209 -13.80 13.12 15.57
C LEU A 209 -14.81 12.74 16.66
N SER A 210 -16.08 12.76 16.31
CA SER A 210 -17.15 12.34 17.20
C SER A 210 -17.06 10.87 17.58
N ALA A 211 -17.61 10.53 18.74
CA ALA A 211 -17.67 9.18 19.26
C ALA A 211 -18.40 8.24 18.29
N ALA A 212 -19.43 8.69 17.55
CA ALA A 212 -20.11 7.91 16.52
C ALA A 212 -19.14 7.43 15.42
N VAL A 213 -18.30 8.33 14.91
CA VAL A 213 -17.35 8.04 13.84
C VAL A 213 -16.24 7.13 14.35
N ASN A 214 -15.77 7.36 15.58
CA ASN A 214 -14.78 6.50 16.21
C ASN A 214 -15.34 5.11 16.51
N LEU A 215 -16.60 5.00 16.95
CA LEU A 215 -17.29 3.73 17.18
C LEU A 215 -17.44 2.92 15.89
N MET A 216 -17.82 3.57 14.79
CA MET A 216 -17.83 2.97 13.45
C MET A 216 -16.44 2.44 13.08
N THR A 217 -15.40 3.24 13.27
CA THR A 217 -14.01 2.88 12.97
C THR A 217 -13.54 1.69 13.81
N VAL A 218 -13.91 1.66 15.09
CA VAL A 218 -13.66 0.54 16.01
C VAL A 218 -14.33 -0.73 15.50
N ALA A 219 -15.62 -0.68 15.13
CA ALA A 219 -16.35 -1.83 14.61
C ALA A 219 -15.78 -2.38 13.29
N LEU A 220 -15.45 -1.48 12.36
CA LEU A 220 -14.81 -1.85 11.09
C LEU A 220 -13.40 -2.42 11.31
N GLY A 221 -12.62 -1.80 12.20
CA GLY A 221 -11.28 -2.23 12.58
C GLY A 221 -11.29 -3.61 13.23
N ALA A 222 -12.16 -3.82 14.23
CA ALA A 222 -12.34 -5.11 14.90
C ALA A 222 -12.75 -6.21 13.92
N SER A 223 -13.72 -5.93 13.04
CA SER A 223 -14.17 -6.90 12.02
C SER A 223 -13.08 -7.21 11.00
N THR A 224 -12.24 -6.23 10.68
CA THR A 224 -11.09 -6.41 9.79
C THR A 224 -9.99 -7.23 10.45
N LEU A 225 -9.71 -6.98 11.73
CA LEU A 225 -8.80 -7.78 12.53
C LEU A 225 -9.29 -9.23 12.63
N LEU A 226 -10.56 -9.44 12.94
CA LEU A 226 -11.19 -10.76 13.00
C LEU A 226 -11.04 -11.50 11.67
N THR A 227 -11.35 -10.83 10.56
CA THR A 227 -11.17 -11.40 9.23
C THR A 227 -9.70 -11.72 8.94
N ALA A 228 -8.76 -10.85 9.34
CA ALA A 228 -7.33 -11.09 9.19
C ALA A 228 -6.88 -12.30 10.00
N LEU A 229 -7.39 -12.49 11.22
CA LEU A 229 -7.14 -13.66 12.06
C LEU A 229 -7.66 -14.94 11.40
N ILE A 230 -8.92 -14.95 10.96
CA ILE A 230 -9.54 -16.07 10.25
C ILE A 230 -8.72 -16.44 9.00
N LEU A 231 -8.35 -15.45 8.21
CA LEU A 231 -7.55 -15.64 7.00
C LEU A 231 -6.06 -15.87 7.27
N ASN A 232 -5.59 -15.82 8.52
CA ASN A 232 -4.22 -16.24 8.87
C ASN A 232 -4.15 -17.75 9.12
N ILE A 233 -5.28 -18.39 9.40
CA ILE A 233 -5.36 -19.84 9.66
C ILE A 233 -5.03 -20.60 8.37
N THR A 234 -3.96 -21.38 8.40
CA THR A 234 -3.43 -22.10 7.23
C THR A 234 -4.47 -23.01 6.56
N SER A 235 -5.30 -23.69 7.34
CA SER A 235 -6.35 -24.58 6.84
C SER A 235 -7.41 -23.83 6.02
N ILE A 236 -7.85 -22.66 6.51
CA ILE A 236 -8.84 -21.81 5.83
C ILE A 236 -8.22 -21.20 4.57
N ARG A 237 -6.96 -20.77 4.63
CA ARG A 237 -6.26 -20.27 3.44
C ARG A 237 -6.15 -21.32 2.36
N ARG A 238 -5.81 -22.57 2.74
CA ARG A 238 -5.71 -23.69 1.80
C ARG A 238 -7.06 -23.99 1.15
N SER A 239 -8.16 -24.05 1.92
CA SER A 239 -9.49 -24.30 1.36
C SER A 239 -9.95 -23.18 0.42
N LEU A 240 -9.57 -21.94 0.70
CA LEU A 240 -9.89 -20.78 -0.14
C LEU A 240 -8.94 -20.61 -1.35
N GLY A 241 -7.90 -21.45 -1.48
CA GLY A 241 -6.91 -21.34 -2.56
C GLY A 241 -5.99 -20.11 -2.43
N LEU A 242 -5.76 -19.64 -1.21
CA LEU A 242 -4.88 -18.50 -0.90
C LEU A 242 -3.45 -18.98 -0.56
N PRO A 243 -2.40 -18.19 -0.85
CA PRO A 243 -1.02 -18.56 -0.51
C PRO A 243 -0.84 -18.74 1.00
N THR A 244 -0.36 -19.89 1.46
CA THR A 244 -0.31 -20.27 2.88
C THR A 244 0.92 -19.79 3.66
N GLY A 245 1.88 -19.15 2.99
CA GLY A 245 3.10 -18.61 3.60
C GLY A 245 3.50 -17.27 2.97
N PRO A 246 4.64 -16.68 3.37
CA PRO A 246 5.29 -15.64 2.58
C PRO A 246 5.37 -16.17 1.16
N VAL A 247 4.81 -15.44 0.19
CA VAL A 247 4.79 -15.84 -1.22
C VAL A 247 6.20 -16.32 -1.55
N ASP A 248 6.35 -17.61 -1.85
CA ASP A 248 7.57 -18.39 -2.08
C ASP A 248 8.87 -17.80 -1.50
N GLU A 249 9.22 -18.19 -0.28
CA GLU A 249 10.63 -18.53 -0.06
C GLU A 249 10.90 -19.73 -0.97
N ALA A 250 11.60 -19.49 -2.09
CA ALA A 250 12.40 -20.56 -2.64
C ALA A 250 13.16 -21.17 -1.45
N PRO A 251 13.23 -22.51 -1.30
CA PRO A 251 14.01 -23.09 -0.21
C PRO A 251 15.35 -22.38 -0.22
N ALA A 252 15.70 -21.73 0.90
CA ALA A 252 16.96 -21.01 1.02
C ALA A 252 18.02 -21.89 0.36
N PRO A 253 18.80 -21.39 -0.63
CA PRO A 253 19.74 -22.23 -1.35
C PRO A 253 20.50 -22.98 -0.27
N GLN A 254 20.34 -24.30 -0.25
CA GLN A 254 20.99 -25.14 0.74
C GLN A 254 22.44 -24.69 0.70
N LYS A 255 22.91 -24.04 1.77
CA LYS A 255 24.31 -23.66 1.86
C LYS A 255 25.03 -24.98 1.75
N LYS A 256 25.57 -25.29 0.56
CA LYS A 256 26.58 -26.33 0.43
C LYS A 256 27.63 -25.91 1.44
N ILE A 257 27.71 -26.64 2.53
CA ILE A 257 28.77 -26.46 3.52
C ILE A 257 30.02 -26.85 2.77
N GLN A 258 30.64 -25.87 2.11
CA GLN A 258 31.95 -26.03 1.54
C GLN A 258 32.88 -26.03 2.76
N TYR A 259 33.37 -27.22 3.11
CA TYR A 259 34.34 -27.36 4.18
C TYR A 259 35.59 -26.57 3.79
N GLU A 260 35.81 -25.44 4.45
CA GLU A 260 37.05 -24.70 4.38
C GLU A 260 37.88 -25.13 5.59
N ALA A 261 39.03 -25.74 5.33
CA ALA A 261 39.91 -26.25 6.38
C ALA A 261 40.27 -25.12 7.35
N PRO A 262 40.37 -25.40 8.68
CA PRO A 262 40.77 -24.39 9.63
C PRO A 262 42.17 -23.88 9.26
N ARG A 263 42.28 -22.65 8.74
CA ARG A 263 43.58 -22.02 8.56
C ARG A 263 44.15 -21.71 9.95
N SER A 264 45.25 -22.37 10.25
CA SER A 264 46.05 -22.16 11.45
C SER A 264 46.77 -20.82 11.35
N GLU A 265 46.11 -19.73 11.69
CA GLU A 265 46.80 -18.48 12.03
C GLU A 265 46.23 -17.89 13.31
N ALA A 266 47.11 -17.73 14.29
CA ALA A 266 46.81 -17.27 15.64
C ALA A 266 46.20 -15.85 15.64
N PRO A 267 45.35 -15.51 16.64
CA PRO A 267 44.60 -14.27 16.63
C PRO A 267 45.50 -13.07 16.98
N GLY A 268 46.00 -12.38 15.96
CA GLY A 268 46.62 -11.06 16.10
C GLY A 268 45.58 -9.93 16.06
N LEU A 269 45.73 -8.95 16.94
CA LEU A 269 44.92 -7.71 17.03
C LEU A 269 44.81 -6.94 15.69
N SER A 270 45.73 -7.17 14.75
CA SER A 270 45.69 -6.64 13.39
C SER A 270 44.53 -7.19 12.56
N GLY A 271 44.25 -8.50 12.63
CA GLY A 271 43.17 -9.14 11.87
C GLY A 271 41.76 -8.74 12.34
N LEU A 272 41.61 -8.32 13.61
CA LEU A 272 40.37 -7.78 14.15
C LEU A 272 40.07 -6.37 13.62
N ARG A 273 41.11 -5.53 13.50
CA ARG A 273 40.98 -4.20 12.90
C ARG A 273 40.67 -4.28 11.42
N GLU A 274 41.34 -5.18 10.69
CA GLU A 274 41.11 -5.39 9.27
C GLU A 274 39.67 -5.86 9.01
N ARG A 275 39.17 -6.83 9.79
CA ARG A 275 37.76 -7.28 9.71
C ARG A 275 36.74 -6.19 10.04
N LEU A 276 37.03 -5.31 11.01
CA LEU A 276 36.17 -4.18 11.34
C LEU A 276 36.17 -3.14 10.22
N THR A 277 37.32 -2.84 9.62
CA THR A 277 37.40 -1.89 8.49
C THR A 277 36.71 -2.43 7.26
N THR A 278 36.91 -3.71 6.91
CA THR A 278 36.24 -4.31 5.74
C THR A 278 34.73 -4.38 5.96
N SER A 279 34.27 -4.71 7.17
CA SER A 279 32.84 -4.73 7.50
C SER A 279 32.22 -3.33 7.47
N LEU A 280 32.96 -2.28 7.82
CA LEU A 280 32.50 -0.90 7.75
C LEU A 280 32.43 -0.39 6.31
N ASP A 281 33.40 -0.75 5.47
CA ASP A 281 33.42 -0.38 4.06
C ASP A 281 32.30 -1.09 3.27
N ASP A 282 32.03 -2.36 3.57
CA ASP A 282 30.91 -3.10 2.98
C ASP A 282 29.55 -2.55 3.44
N MET A 283 29.42 -2.15 4.71
CA MET A 283 28.23 -1.45 5.19
C MET A 283 28.04 -0.10 4.48
N LYS A 284 29.11 0.68 4.30
CA LYS A 284 29.06 1.97 3.62
C LYS A 284 28.66 1.83 2.15
N LYS A 285 29.17 0.80 1.46
CA LYS A 285 28.73 0.44 0.10
C LYS A 285 27.26 0.05 0.05
N GLY A 286 26.80 -0.82 0.95
CA GLY A 286 25.40 -1.26 1.00
C GLY A 286 24.42 -0.12 1.32
N VAL A 287 24.83 0.83 2.15
CA VAL A 287 24.05 2.05 2.44
C VAL A 287 24.06 3.00 1.24
N SER A 288 25.20 3.21 0.58
CA SER A 288 25.31 4.03 -0.63
C SER A 288 24.46 3.50 -1.78
N GLU A 289 24.47 2.19 -2.02
CA GLU A 289 23.62 1.53 -3.02
C GLU A 289 22.13 1.57 -2.67
N SER A 290 21.80 1.48 -1.37
CA SER A 290 20.42 1.64 -0.92
C SER A 290 19.94 3.08 -1.07
N VAL A 291 20.78 4.08 -0.80
CA VAL A 291 20.42 5.49 -0.97
C VAL A 291 20.31 5.85 -2.45
N SER A 292 21.21 5.37 -3.32
CA SER A 292 21.17 5.65 -4.76
C SER A 292 19.93 5.07 -5.46
N ASN A 293 19.46 3.90 -5.00
CA ASN A 293 18.24 3.26 -5.50
C ASN A 293 16.95 4.01 -5.10
N TYR A 294 16.96 4.81 -4.02
CA TYR A 294 15.77 5.53 -3.53
C TYR A 294 15.72 7.00 -3.94
N THR A 295 16.86 7.68 -4.08
CA THR A 295 16.91 9.12 -4.43
C THR A 295 17.15 9.38 -5.91
N GLY A 296 17.40 8.35 -6.72
CA GLY A 296 17.76 8.48 -8.14
C GLY A 296 19.07 9.25 -8.36
N THR A 297 19.81 9.55 -7.30
CA THR A 297 21.05 10.33 -7.35
C THR A 297 22.22 9.37 -7.20
N TYR A 298 22.93 9.09 -8.30
CA TYR A 298 24.06 8.16 -8.35
C TYR A 298 25.27 8.72 -7.59
N SER A 299 25.66 8.10 -6.48
CA SER A 299 26.86 8.40 -5.70
C SER A 299 28.05 7.54 -6.14
N GLY A 300 28.44 7.60 -7.42
CA GLY A 300 29.72 7.05 -7.88
C GLY A 300 30.91 7.85 -7.35
N THR A 301 32.04 7.18 -7.12
CA THR A 301 33.33 7.79 -6.74
C THR A 301 33.73 8.91 -7.71
N GLU A 302 34.40 9.96 -7.21
CA GLU A 302 34.82 11.16 -7.99
C GLU A 302 35.49 10.82 -9.33
N GLN A 303 36.32 9.76 -9.36
CA GLN A 303 36.99 9.27 -10.58
C GLN A 303 35.99 8.78 -11.64
N GLU A 304 34.91 8.11 -11.23
CA GLU A 304 33.88 7.57 -12.13
C GLU A 304 33.02 8.70 -12.72
N LYS A 305 32.76 9.76 -11.93
CA LYS A 305 32.12 10.99 -12.40
C LYS A 305 33.00 11.73 -13.42
N ALA A 306 34.32 11.75 -13.19
CA ALA A 306 35.27 12.37 -14.11
C ALA A 306 35.37 11.61 -15.44
N GLU A 307 35.39 10.27 -15.41
CA GLU A 307 35.38 9.44 -16.62
C GLU A 307 34.09 9.63 -17.44
N ARG A 308 32.93 9.73 -16.77
CA ARG A 308 31.67 9.96 -17.46
C ARG A 308 31.62 11.34 -18.11
N LYS A 309 32.06 12.39 -17.40
CA LYS A 309 32.20 13.74 -17.99
C LYS A 309 33.16 13.75 -19.17
N ARG A 310 34.25 12.98 -19.11
CA ARG A 310 35.20 12.83 -20.22
C ARG A 310 34.54 12.15 -21.42
N ARG A 311 33.75 11.08 -21.21
CA ARG A 311 33.00 10.40 -22.29
C ARG A 311 31.93 11.30 -22.91
N GLU A 312 31.19 12.05 -22.10
CA GLU A 312 30.18 13.01 -22.59
C GLU A 312 30.84 14.15 -23.38
N MET A 313 31.99 14.65 -22.93
CA MET A 313 32.76 15.67 -23.64
C MET A 313 33.29 15.15 -24.98
N ILE A 314 33.82 13.92 -25.03
CA ILE A 314 34.27 13.29 -26.28
C ILE A 314 33.10 13.15 -27.27
N ARG A 315 31.94 12.68 -26.80
CA ARG A 315 30.75 12.54 -27.64
C ARG A 315 30.27 13.88 -28.20
N LYS A 316 30.29 14.93 -27.36
CA LYS A 316 29.94 16.29 -27.78
C LYS A 316 30.93 16.86 -28.81
N LEU A 317 32.23 16.56 -28.67
CA LEU A 317 33.26 16.96 -29.63
C LEU A 317 33.11 16.23 -30.98
N GLU A 318 32.76 14.94 -30.97
CA GLU A 318 32.47 14.18 -32.19
C GLU A 318 31.23 14.72 -32.91
N ASP A 319 30.17 15.05 -32.19
CA ASP A 319 28.96 15.62 -32.75
C ASP A 319 29.21 17.02 -33.35
N MET A 320 30.01 17.86 -32.68
CA MET A 320 30.43 19.15 -33.23
C MET A 320 31.30 18.99 -34.48
N ARG A 321 32.21 18.00 -34.52
CA ARG A 321 33.01 17.69 -35.72
C ARG A 321 32.12 17.29 -36.90
N LYS A 322 31.14 16.41 -36.66
CA LYS A 322 30.17 16.00 -37.69
C LYS A 322 29.33 17.17 -38.18
N GLN A 323 28.96 18.10 -37.30
CA GLN A 323 28.26 19.32 -37.69
C GLN A 323 29.14 20.22 -38.56
N GLN A 324 30.40 20.45 -38.17
CA GLN A 324 31.34 21.25 -38.97
C GLN A 324 31.63 20.62 -40.35
N GLU A 325 31.77 19.29 -40.43
CA GLU A 325 31.92 18.59 -41.70
C GLU A 325 30.68 18.74 -42.59
N ARG A 326 29.48 18.69 -42.01
CA ARG A 326 28.22 18.94 -42.72
C ARG A 326 28.12 20.38 -43.21
N GLU A 327 28.47 21.35 -42.38
CA GLU A 327 28.48 22.77 -42.76
C GLU A 327 29.50 23.05 -43.87
N GLN A 328 30.71 22.49 -43.78
CA GLN A 328 31.71 22.61 -44.84
C GLN A 328 31.27 21.93 -46.14
N PHE A 329 30.62 20.77 -46.04
CA PHE A 329 30.03 20.09 -47.20
C PHE A 329 28.92 20.96 -47.82
N GLU A 330 28.01 21.52 -47.01
CA GLU A 330 26.97 22.42 -47.51
C GLU A 330 27.55 23.68 -48.17
N LEU A 331 28.57 24.31 -47.58
CA LEU A 331 29.23 25.49 -48.16
C LEU A 331 29.91 25.16 -49.50
N LYS A 332 30.56 24.00 -49.60
CA LYS A 332 31.29 23.58 -50.81
C LYS A 332 30.35 23.23 -51.98
N TYR A 333 29.14 22.76 -51.69
CA TYR A 333 28.18 22.33 -52.72
C TYR A 333 27.01 23.31 -52.96
N LYS A 334 26.69 24.21 -52.03
CA LYS A 334 25.73 25.32 -52.27
C LYS A 334 26.37 26.56 -52.92
N SER A 335 27.68 26.71 -52.87
CA SER A 335 28.42 27.81 -53.55
C SER A 335 28.51 27.67 -55.08
N LYS A 336 28.03 26.56 -55.66
CA LYS A 336 28.18 26.27 -57.10
C LYS A 336 26.86 26.30 -57.89
N LYS A 337 25.90 27.11 -57.45
CA LYS A 337 24.66 27.35 -58.18
C LYS A 337 24.46 28.82 -58.47
#